data_AF-A0A4Q3HST2-F1
#
_entry.id   AF-A0A4Q3HST2-F1
#
_cell.length_a   1.000
_cell.length_b   1.000
_cell.length_c   1.000
_cell.angle_alpha   90.00
_cell.angle_beta   90.00
_cell.angle_gamma   90.00
#
_symmetry.space_group_name_H-M   'P 1'
#
loop_
_entity.id
_entity.type
_entity.pdbx_description
1 polymer ?
#
loop_
_entity_poly.entity_id
_entity_poly.type
_entity_poly.pdbx_seq_one_letter_code
_entity_poly.pdbx_strand_id
1 'polypeptide(L)'
;LDPQKPFKDACVALADTRRINDPVLGASADWAPWGVQLAAHYNPGVAGRLFAASAAKLPSPLNAERALIVRQRGGNFGRRPRYAARIGEESRAAAVKLCNEIKAHGVSCTVLKNR
;
A
#
# COMPACT_ATOMS: atom_id res chain seq x y z
N LEU A 1 -4.54 23.53 -14.56
CA LEU A 1 -4.63 23.09 -15.96
C LEU A 1 -4.43 24.32 -16.82
N ASP A 2 -3.61 24.23 -17.86
CA ASP A 2 -3.34 25.35 -18.77
C ASP A 2 -4.66 25.81 -19.45
N PRO A 3 -5.13 27.04 -19.22
CA PRO A 3 -6.39 27.53 -19.77
C PRO A 3 -6.32 27.82 -21.27
N GLN A 4 -5.12 27.83 -21.87
CA GLN A 4 -4.92 28.11 -23.30
C GLN A 4 -4.96 26.85 -24.18
N LYS A 5 -5.10 25.66 -23.58
CA LYS A 5 -5.15 24.37 -24.30
C LYS A 5 -6.51 23.70 -24.16
N PRO A 6 -6.93 22.87 -25.14
CA PRO A 6 -8.06 21.96 -24.96
C PRO A 6 -7.89 21.13 -23.69
N PHE A 7 -8.98 20.89 -22.96
CA PHE A 7 -8.95 20.24 -21.64
C PHE A 7 -8.15 18.93 -21.62
N LYS A 8 -8.33 18.09 -22.65
CA LYS A 8 -7.62 16.80 -22.76
C LYS A 8 -6.10 17.00 -22.81
N ASP A 9 -5.63 17.91 -23.65
CA ASP A 9 -4.20 18.17 -23.84
C ASP A 9 -3.58 18.83 -22.61
N ALA A 10 -4.31 19.74 -21.97
CA ALA A 10 -3.91 20.34 -20.69
C ALA A 10 -3.82 19.28 -19.58
N CYS A 11 -4.72 18.28 -19.58
CA CYS A 11 -4.74 17.19 -18.61
C CYS A 11 -3.55 16.24 -18.78
N VAL A 12 -3.28 15.81 -20.02
CA VAL A 12 -2.13 14.94 -20.35
C VAL A 12 -0.81 15.66 -20.02
N ALA A 13 -0.63 16.90 -20.46
CA ALA A 13 0.58 17.66 -20.17
C ALA A 13 0.81 17.85 -18.66
N LEU A 14 -0.25 18.03 -17.88
CA LEU A 14 -0.15 18.09 -16.42
C LEU A 14 0.26 16.74 -15.83
N ALA A 15 -0.28 15.63 -16.32
CA ALA A 15 0.09 14.29 -15.86
C ALA A 15 1.58 14.00 -16.11
N ASP A 16 2.09 14.38 -17.29
CA ASP A 16 3.49 14.14 -17.68
C ASP A 16 4.49 15.01 -16.91
N THR A 17 4.14 16.26 -16.64
CA THR A 17 5.06 17.26 -16.05
C THR A 17 4.98 17.34 -14.53
N ARG A 18 3.91 16.80 -13.94
CA ARG A 18 3.71 16.78 -12.50
C ARG A 18 4.81 15.96 -11.84
N ARG A 19 5.60 16.62 -10.98
CA ARG A 19 6.45 15.93 -10.01
C ARG A 19 5.60 15.41 -8.85
N ILE A 20 5.34 14.11 -8.85
CA ILE A 20 4.74 13.43 -7.68
C ILE A 20 5.85 13.26 -6.64
N ASN A 21 5.92 14.18 -5.69
CA ASN A 21 6.82 14.08 -4.53
C ASN A 21 6.23 13.12 -3.47
N ASP A 22 5.90 11.90 -3.89
CA ASP A 22 5.57 10.80 -2.99
C ASP A 22 6.19 9.50 -3.54
N PRO A 23 7.50 9.29 -3.28
CA PRO A 23 8.21 8.12 -3.81
C PRO A 23 7.61 6.80 -3.32
N VAL A 24 6.87 6.82 -2.21
CA VAL A 24 6.26 5.63 -1.63
C VAL A 24 5.01 5.22 -2.39
N LEU A 25 4.20 6.20 -2.83
CA LEU A 25 3.06 5.91 -3.71
C LEU A 25 3.53 5.49 -5.12
N GLY A 26 4.64 6.03 -5.61
CA GLY A 26 5.24 5.62 -6.89
C GLY A 26 5.84 4.20 -6.87
N ALA A 27 6.31 3.73 -5.72
CA ALA A 27 6.86 2.38 -5.54
C ALA A 27 5.84 1.34 -5.05
N SER A 28 4.60 1.75 -4.78
CA SER A 28 3.54 0.88 -4.27
C SER A 28 3.31 -0.32 -5.20
N ALA A 29 3.05 -1.49 -4.62
CA ALA A 29 2.58 -2.66 -5.37
C ALA A 29 1.27 -2.37 -6.11
N ASP A 30 0.97 -3.25 -7.06
CA ASP A 30 -0.27 -3.21 -7.84
C ASP A 30 -1.49 -3.32 -6.92
N TRP A 31 -2.56 -2.65 -7.31
CA TRP A 31 -3.77 -2.60 -6.51
C TRP A 31 -4.49 -3.95 -6.52
N ALA A 32 -4.89 -4.41 -5.35
CA ALA A 32 -5.75 -5.57 -5.17
C ALA A 32 -6.93 -5.22 -4.23
N PRO A 33 -8.08 -5.90 -4.32
CA PRO A 33 -9.26 -5.59 -3.51
C PRO A 33 -9.12 -5.97 -2.02
N TRP A 34 -8.25 -6.92 -1.70
CA TRP A 34 -7.91 -7.31 -0.32
C TRP A 34 -6.42 -7.10 -0.07
N GLY A 35 -6.04 -7.02 1.21
CA GLY A 35 -4.64 -7.03 1.55
C GLY A 35 -4.34 -7.54 2.96
N VAL A 36 -3.17 -8.14 3.09
CA VAL A 36 -2.60 -8.60 4.35
C VAL A 36 -1.70 -7.51 4.91
N GLN A 37 -2.18 -6.81 5.94
CA GLN A 37 -1.47 -5.69 6.54
C GLN A 37 -0.38 -6.17 7.49
N LEU A 38 0.86 -5.79 7.21
CA LEU A 38 2.04 -6.07 8.03
C LEU A 38 2.51 -4.86 8.83
N ALA A 39 2.22 -3.66 8.35
CA ALA A 39 2.58 -2.41 9.02
C ALA A 39 1.58 -1.29 8.73
N ALA A 40 1.53 -0.29 9.61
CA ALA A 40 0.82 0.95 9.35
C ALA A 40 1.48 2.11 10.09
N HIS A 41 1.52 3.28 9.47
CA HIS A 41 2.07 4.49 10.08
C HIS A 41 1.43 5.76 9.50
N TYR A 42 1.57 6.90 10.17
CA TYR A 42 1.08 8.20 9.66
C TYR A 42 1.93 8.77 8.52
N ASN A 43 3.20 8.34 8.44
CA ASN A 43 4.13 8.66 7.37
C ASN A 43 4.27 7.43 6.45
N PRO A 44 4.02 7.57 5.13
CA PRO A 44 4.05 6.45 4.20
C PRO A 44 5.44 5.81 4.08
N GLY A 45 6.51 6.60 4.14
CA GLY A 45 7.89 6.08 4.08
C GLY A 45 8.25 5.24 5.30
N VAL A 46 7.77 5.62 6.48
CA VAL A 46 7.91 4.80 7.69
C VAL A 46 7.09 3.51 7.56
N ALA A 47 5.85 3.59 7.04
CA ALA A 47 5.01 2.41 6.83
C ALA A 47 5.68 1.42 5.87
N GLY A 48 6.28 1.90 4.77
CA GLY A 48 7.03 1.08 3.82
C GLY A 48 8.27 0.43 4.43
N ARG A 49 9.06 1.16 5.23
CA ARG A 49 10.23 0.59 5.92
C ARG A 49 9.83 -0.49 6.94
N LEU A 50 8.79 -0.25 7.73
CA LEU A 50 8.26 -1.23 8.68
C LEU A 50 7.75 -2.47 7.96
N PHE A 51 7.09 -2.30 6.82
CA PHE A 51 6.68 -3.41 5.97
C PHE A 51 7.88 -4.22 5.48
N ALA A 52 8.88 -3.58 4.89
CA ALA A 52 10.07 -4.26 4.37
C ALA A 52 10.81 -5.04 5.48
N ALA A 53 10.91 -4.46 6.68
CA ALA A 53 11.51 -5.14 7.84
C ALA A 53 10.71 -6.37 8.30
N SER A 54 9.37 -6.33 8.21
CA SER A 54 8.52 -7.49 8.49
C SER A 54 8.58 -8.54 7.38
N ALA A 55 8.54 -8.11 6.11
CA ALA A 55 8.61 -8.98 4.95
C ALA A 55 9.94 -9.73 4.86
N ALA A 56 11.07 -9.08 5.20
CA ALA A 56 12.40 -9.69 5.21
C ALA A 56 12.53 -10.92 6.13
N LYS A 57 11.60 -11.12 7.08
CA LYS A 57 11.56 -12.31 7.97
C LYS A 57 10.81 -13.49 7.35
N LEU A 58 10.10 -13.27 6.25
CA LEU A 58 9.30 -14.28 5.57
C LEU A 58 10.17 -15.07 4.57
N PRO A 59 9.76 -16.29 4.17
CA PRO A 59 10.43 -17.00 3.10
C PRO A 59 10.20 -16.34 1.73
N SER A 60 11.03 -16.69 0.76
CA SER A 60 10.79 -16.34 -0.66
C SER A 60 9.48 -16.98 -1.16
N PRO A 61 8.67 -16.27 -1.98
CA PRO A 61 8.91 -14.95 -2.56
C PRO A 61 8.46 -13.76 -1.70
N LEU A 62 7.82 -14.00 -0.54
CA LEU A 62 7.20 -12.95 0.27
C LEU A 62 8.20 -11.91 0.82
N ASN A 63 9.47 -12.28 0.95
CA ASN A 63 10.54 -11.38 1.37
C ASN A 63 10.90 -10.29 0.34
N ALA A 64 10.56 -10.50 -0.93
CA ALA A 64 10.83 -9.55 -2.02
C ALA A 64 9.57 -8.76 -2.44
N GLU A 65 8.43 -9.02 -1.78
CA GLU A 65 7.17 -8.41 -2.12
C GLU A 65 7.19 -6.89 -1.88
N ARG A 66 6.59 -6.12 -2.79
CA ARG A 66 6.46 -4.67 -2.63
C ARG A 66 5.24 -4.35 -1.77
N ALA A 67 5.33 -3.31 -0.94
CA ALA A 67 4.22 -2.86 -0.14
C ALA A 67 3.13 -2.21 -1.01
N LEU A 68 1.89 -2.69 -0.92
CA LEU A 68 0.71 -1.95 -1.35
C LEU A 68 0.35 -0.93 -0.27
N ILE A 69 0.47 0.35 -0.58
CA ILE A 69 0.27 1.44 0.37
C ILE A 69 -1.15 1.99 0.23
N VAL A 70 -2.00 1.69 1.23
CA VAL A 70 -3.40 2.10 1.26
C VAL A 70 -3.59 3.23 2.27
N ARG A 71 -4.05 4.39 1.78
CA ARG A 71 -4.38 5.53 2.65
C ARG A 71 -5.74 5.33 3.29
N GLN A 72 -5.77 5.18 4.60
CA GLN A 72 -6.97 5.00 5.39
C GLN A 72 -7.34 6.26 6.17
N ARG A 73 -8.65 6.52 6.28
CA ARG A 73 -9.25 7.56 7.12
C ARG A 73 -10.30 6.91 8.02
N GLY A 74 -10.45 7.38 9.26
CA GLY A 74 -11.42 6.84 10.22
C GLY A 74 -10.95 5.61 11.02
N GLY A 75 -11.83 5.07 11.87
CA GLY A 75 -11.53 4.01 12.84
C GLY A 75 -11.13 4.54 14.22
N ASN A 76 -10.58 3.68 15.08
CA ASN A 76 -10.13 3.98 16.47
C ASN A 76 -8.92 4.92 16.58
N PHE A 77 -8.67 5.71 15.53
CA PHE A 77 -7.36 6.25 15.20
C PHE A 77 -7.36 7.76 14.93
N GLY A 78 -8.49 8.42 15.18
CA GLY A 78 -8.67 9.86 15.09
C GLY A 78 -8.81 10.38 13.66
N ARG A 79 -8.70 11.70 13.50
CA ARG A 79 -8.91 12.40 12.21
C ARG A 79 -7.71 12.37 11.27
N ARG A 80 -6.53 11.96 11.73
CA ARG A 80 -5.29 11.94 10.92
C ARG A 80 -5.29 10.71 10.01
N PRO A 81 -5.05 10.87 8.69
CA PRO A 81 -4.94 9.73 7.79
C PRO A 81 -3.74 8.85 8.17
N ARG A 82 -3.88 7.54 7.97
CA ARG A 82 -2.79 6.57 8.09
C ARG A 82 -2.54 5.89 6.76
N TYR A 83 -1.33 5.38 6.62
CA TYR A 83 -0.90 4.57 5.49
C TYR A 83 -0.70 3.15 5.99
N ALA A 84 -1.54 2.25 5.52
CA ALA A 84 -1.40 0.82 5.72
C ALA A 84 -0.51 0.25 4.63
N ALA A 85 0.46 -0.58 4.99
CA ALA A 85 1.32 -1.30 4.07
C ALA A 85 0.92 -2.78 4.07
N ARG A 86 0.54 -3.29 2.89
CA ARG A 86 -0.11 -4.59 2.70
C ARG A 86 0.56 -5.40 1.60
N ILE A 87 0.40 -6.72 1.66
CA ILE A 87 0.52 -7.58 0.47
C ILE A 87 -0.87 -7.64 -0.18
N GLY A 88 -0.97 -7.34 -1.47
CA GLY A 88 -2.24 -7.31 -2.21
C GLY A 88 -2.74 -8.71 -2.55
N GLU A 89 -4.04 -8.94 -2.44
CA GLU A 89 -4.69 -10.22 -2.75
C GLU A 89 -6.06 -10.03 -3.41
N GLU A 90 -6.39 -10.91 -4.36
CA GLU A 90 -7.62 -10.81 -5.15
C GLU A 90 -8.88 -11.21 -4.36
N SER A 91 -8.74 -12.05 -3.34
CA SER A 91 -9.86 -12.53 -2.54
C SER A 91 -9.59 -12.52 -1.05
N ARG A 92 -10.66 -12.44 -0.26
CA ARG A 92 -10.58 -12.57 1.21
C ARG A 92 -9.97 -13.90 1.62
N ALA A 93 -10.36 -14.99 0.93
CA ALA A 93 -9.89 -16.33 1.26
C ALA A 93 -8.38 -16.47 1.03
N ALA A 94 -7.88 -15.96 -0.11
CA ALA A 94 -6.45 -15.92 -0.39
C ALA A 94 -5.68 -15.08 0.65
N ALA A 95 -6.18 -13.89 0.99
CA ALA A 95 -5.58 -13.05 2.02
C ALA A 95 -5.57 -13.71 3.42
N VAL A 96 -6.62 -14.44 3.79
CA VAL A 96 -6.67 -15.19 5.05
C VAL A 96 -5.65 -16.33 5.05
N LYS A 97 -5.56 -17.09 3.96
CA LYS A 97 -4.57 -18.16 3.80
C LYS A 97 -3.15 -17.60 3.96
N LEU A 98 -2.82 -16.55 3.21
CA LEU A 98 -1.53 -15.87 3.28
C LEU A 98 -1.23 -15.36 4.69
N CYS A 99 -2.19 -14.72 5.36
CA CYS A 99 -1.97 -14.22 6.72
C CYS A 99 -1.72 -15.38 7.73
N ASN A 100 -2.34 -16.55 7.54
CA ASN A 100 -2.05 -17.71 8.37
C ASN A 100 -0.62 -18.24 8.14
N GLU A 101 -0.15 -18.28 6.89
CA GLU A 101 1.24 -18.64 6.55
C GLU A 101 2.23 -17.66 7.19
N ILE A 102 1.98 -16.36 7.07
CA ILE A 102 2.80 -15.29 7.67
C ILE A 102 2.88 -15.43 9.21
N LYS A 103 1.76 -15.75 9.86
CA LYS A 103 1.72 -16.00 11.31
C LYS A 103 2.51 -17.24 11.70
N ALA A 104 2.52 -18.28 10.88
CA ALA A 104 3.34 -19.49 11.14
C ALA A 104 4.84 -19.16 11.13
N HIS A 105 5.26 -18.11 10.42
CA HIS A 105 6.62 -17.57 10.45
C HIS A 105 6.86 -16.53 11.56
N GLY A 106 5.92 -16.38 12.50
CA GLY A 106 6.06 -15.47 13.65
C GLY A 106 5.86 -13.99 13.35
N VAL A 107 5.34 -13.64 12.17
CA VAL A 107 5.01 -12.26 11.80
C VAL A 107 3.53 -12.00 12.02
N SER A 108 3.19 -10.90 12.70
CA SER A 108 1.79 -10.50 12.90
C SER A 108 1.21 -9.90 11.61
N CYS A 109 -0.04 -10.26 11.30
CA CYS A 109 -0.77 -9.68 10.17
C CYS A 109 -2.26 -9.51 10.46
N THR A 110 -2.92 -8.67 9.67
CA THR A 110 -4.37 -8.47 9.69
C THR A 110 -4.92 -8.36 8.27
N VAL A 111 -5.99 -9.08 7.97
CA VAL A 111 -6.65 -9.05 6.65
C VAL A 111 -7.68 -7.92 6.61
N LEU A 112 -7.58 -7.06 5.60
CA LEU A 112 -8.48 -5.93 5.42
C LEU A 112 -8.90 -5.79 3.96
N LYS A 113 -10.11 -5.29 3.73
CA LYS A 113 -10.57 -4.89 2.40
C LYS A 113 -9.96 -3.53 2.05
N ASN A 114 -9.44 -3.41 0.84
CA ASN A 114 -8.92 -2.15 0.31
C ASN A 114 -10.09 -1.32 -0.24
N ARG A 115 -10.12 -0.03 0.09
CA ARG A 115 -11.15 0.94 -0.29
C ARG A 115 -10.52 2.30 -0.49
#